data_AF-A0A3D5J9I2-F1
#
_entry.id   AF-A0A3D5J9I2-F1
#
_cell.length_a   1.000
_cell.length_b   1.000
_cell.length_c   1.000
_cell.angle_alpha   90.00
_cell.angle_beta   90.00
_cell.angle_gamma   90.00
#
_symmetry.space_group_name_H-M   'P 1'
#
loop_
_entity.id
_entity.type
_entity.pdbx_description
1 polymer ?
#
loop_
_entity_poly.entity_id
_entity_poly.type
_entity_poly.pdbx_seq_one_letter_code
_entity_poly.pdbx_strand_id
1 'polypeptide(L)'
;MSEAPAPKIDFCMKFTSEKAMMTQLASLTTTDDDGKTVLAEASHDYAIDRIGKMYKPTGKMIKSDDGIESPEMKAVTGYHINVRLVGDAQRSFFEALDEKYGVNPKTPQRVFA
;
A
#
# COMPACT_ATOMS: atom_id res chain seq x y z
N MET A 1 27.54 -24.33 -4.10
CA MET A 1 26.95 -23.24 -4.90
C MET A 1 25.78 -22.73 -4.09
N SER A 2 25.82 -21.49 -3.62
CA SER A 2 24.71 -20.92 -2.86
C SER A 2 23.59 -20.58 -3.84
N GLU A 3 22.40 -21.12 -3.61
CA GLU A 3 21.21 -20.81 -4.40
C GLU A 3 20.90 -19.32 -4.25
N ALA A 4 20.62 -18.64 -5.36
CA ALA A 4 20.20 -17.24 -5.31
C ALA A 4 18.85 -17.15 -4.56
N PRO A 5 18.62 -16.12 -3.75
CA PRO A 5 17.34 -15.97 -3.07
C PRO A 5 16.21 -15.88 -4.10
N ALA A 6 15.08 -16.52 -3.78
CA ALA A 6 13.88 -16.42 -4.59
C ALA A 6 13.52 -14.94 -4.82
N PRO A 7 13.04 -14.59 -6.03
CA PRO A 7 12.73 -13.21 -6.34
C PRO A 7 11.60 -12.69 -5.44
N LYS A 8 11.67 -11.41 -5.07
CA LYS A 8 10.66 -10.74 -4.24
C LYS A 8 9.32 -10.76 -4.97
N ILE A 9 8.27 -11.15 -4.25
CA ILE A 9 6.88 -11.16 -4.77
C ILE A 9 5.95 -10.24 -3.98
N ASP A 10 6.30 -9.91 -2.74
CA ASP A 10 5.54 -9.01 -1.88
C ASP A 10 6.25 -7.67 -1.74
N PHE A 11 5.52 -6.58 -1.98
CA PHE A 11 6.02 -5.22 -1.95
C PHE A 11 5.14 -4.36 -1.04
N CYS A 12 5.77 -3.60 -0.15
CA CYS A 12 5.09 -2.53 0.59
C CYS A 12 5.55 -1.21 0.00
N MET A 13 4.63 -0.34 -0.40
CA MET A 13 4.97 0.94 -1.03
C MET A 13 4.29 2.10 -0.32
N LYS A 14 5.00 3.24 -0.30
CA LYS A 14 4.52 4.50 0.27
C LYS A 14 4.66 5.64 -0.73
N PHE A 15 3.53 6.27 -1.02
CA PHE A 15 3.44 7.47 -1.85
C PHE A 15 3.19 8.71 -0.99
N THR A 16 3.38 9.89 -1.56
CA THR A 16 3.09 11.17 -0.88
C THR A 16 1.59 11.42 -0.70
N SER A 17 0.77 10.90 -1.62
CA SER A 17 -0.69 11.04 -1.62
C SER A 17 -1.36 9.96 -2.49
N GLU A 18 -2.68 9.83 -2.38
CA GLU A 18 -3.48 8.99 -3.29
C GLU A 18 -3.29 9.39 -4.75
N LYS A 19 -3.28 10.70 -5.05
CA LYS A 19 -3.06 11.20 -6.41
C LYS A 19 -1.71 10.78 -6.95
N ALA A 20 -0.66 10.88 -6.15
CA ALA A 20 0.68 10.44 -6.55
C ALA A 20 0.71 8.94 -6.86
N MET A 21 0.06 8.13 -6.02
CA MET A 21 -0.10 6.69 -6.26
C MET A 21 -0.84 6.40 -7.56
N MET A 22 -2.01 7.02 -7.79
CA MET A 22 -2.78 6.85 -9.03
C MET A 22 -2.00 7.28 -10.27
N THR A 23 -1.14 8.30 -10.18
CA THR A 23 -0.25 8.69 -11.28
C THR A 23 0.78 7.62 -11.60
N GLN A 24 1.37 6.97 -10.58
CA GLN A 24 2.36 5.92 -10.80
C GLN A 24 1.73 4.60 -11.29
N LEU A 25 0.47 4.34 -10.91
CA LEU A 25 -0.28 3.14 -11.29
C LEU A 25 -1.26 3.37 -12.43
N ALA A 26 -1.10 4.45 -13.21
CA ALA A 26 -2.05 4.84 -14.25
C ALA A 26 -2.22 3.77 -15.34
N SER A 27 -1.22 2.93 -15.59
CA SER A 27 -1.30 1.80 -16.52
C SER A 27 -2.12 0.63 -16.00
N LEU A 28 -2.47 0.61 -14.71
CA LEU A 28 -3.23 -0.43 -14.03
C LEU A 28 -4.65 0.04 -13.68
N THR A 29 -5.13 1.11 -14.30
CA THR A 29 -6.50 1.57 -14.09
C THR A 29 -7.46 0.95 -15.09
N THR A 30 -8.72 0.84 -14.68
CA THR A 30 -9.86 0.45 -15.50
C THR A 30 -10.98 1.46 -15.32
N THR A 31 -12.05 1.31 -16.08
CA THR A 31 -13.29 2.08 -15.94
C THR A 31 -14.32 1.21 -15.21
N ASP A 32 -14.95 1.74 -14.18
CA ASP A 32 -16.07 1.07 -13.51
C ASP A 32 -17.39 1.25 -14.30
N ASP A 33 -18.47 0.65 -13.80
CA ASP A 33 -19.78 0.68 -14.46
C ASP A 33 -20.37 2.10 -14.56
N ASP A 34 -19.89 3.03 -13.71
CA ASP A 34 -20.29 4.44 -13.70
C ASP A 34 -19.41 5.31 -14.63
N GLY A 35 -18.48 4.71 -15.38
CA GLY A 35 -17.59 5.43 -16.28
C GLY A 35 -16.40 6.10 -15.56
N LYS A 36 -16.16 5.79 -14.29
CA LYS A 36 -15.09 6.39 -13.49
C LYS A 36 -13.82 5.54 -13.56
N THR A 37 -12.68 6.22 -13.69
CA THR A 37 -11.37 5.57 -13.62
C THR A 37 -11.07 5.10 -12.19
N VAL A 38 -10.87 3.79 -12.04
CA VAL A 38 -10.54 3.12 -10.78
C VAL A 38 -9.28 2.28 -10.96
N LEU A 39 -8.59 1.96 -9.85
CA LEU A 39 -7.45 1.03 -9.90
C LEU A 39 -7.97 -0.40 -10.08
N ALA A 40 -7.40 -1.16 -11.00
CA ALA A 40 -7.62 -2.60 -11.05
C ALA A 40 -6.82 -3.22 -9.90
N GLU A 41 -7.48 -3.50 -8.77
CA GLU A 41 -6.81 -3.99 -7.56
C GLU A 41 -6.40 -5.46 -7.66
N ALA A 42 -6.86 -6.21 -8.65
CA ALA A 42 -6.43 -7.57 -8.88
C ALA A 42 -6.48 -7.94 -10.37
N SER A 43 -5.60 -8.84 -10.77
CA SER A 43 -5.57 -9.47 -12.09
C SER A 43 -5.00 -10.89 -11.99
N HIS A 44 -4.80 -11.56 -13.13
CA HIS A 44 -4.08 -12.83 -13.18
C HIS A 44 -2.59 -12.70 -12.83
N ASP A 45 -2.03 -11.48 -12.86
CA ASP A 45 -0.60 -11.25 -12.68
C ASP A 45 -0.24 -10.67 -11.31
N TYR A 46 -1.21 -10.06 -10.60
CA TYR A 46 -0.97 -9.38 -9.33
C TYR A 46 -2.23 -9.19 -8.49
N ALA A 47 -2.01 -8.89 -7.20
CA ALA A 47 -2.99 -8.34 -6.27
C ALA A 47 -2.43 -7.08 -5.60
N ILE A 48 -3.24 -6.03 -5.50
CA ILE A 48 -2.94 -4.77 -4.84
C ILE A 48 -3.92 -4.60 -3.68
N ASP A 49 -3.37 -4.44 -2.48
CA ASP A 49 -4.14 -4.04 -1.31
C ASP A 49 -3.96 -2.54 -1.08
N ARG A 50 -5.01 -1.78 -1.38
CA ARG A 50 -5.03 -0.33 -1.26
C ARG A 50 -5.35 0.11 0.17
N ILE A 51 -4.32 0.18 1.01
CA ILE A 51 -4.45 0.53 2.44
C ILE A 51 -4.81 2.01 2.65
N GLY A 52 -4.16 2.90 1.91
CA GLY A 52 -4.35 4.34 2.01
C GLY A 52 -3.67 5.02 3.20
N LYS A 53 -4.39 5.93 3.86
CA LYS A 53 -3.87 6.66 5.03
C LYS A 53 -3.97 5.76 6.25
N MET A 54 -2.84 5.51 6.90
CA MET A 54 -2.80 4.75 8.15
C MET A 54 -2.82 5.72 9.34
N TYR A 55 -3.30 5.25 10.49
CA TYR A 55 -3.33 6.02 11.74
C TYR A 55 -2.66 5.22 12.85
N LYS A 56 -1.93 5.91 13.73
CA LYS A 56 -1.30 5.30 14.89
C LYS A 56 -1.58 6.11 16.16
N PRO A 57 -1.68 5.45 17.33
CA PRO A 57 -1.74 6.16 18.60
C PRO A 57 -0.50 7.04 18.78
N THR A 58 -0.69 8.24 19.33
CA THR A 58 0.44 9.14 19.68
C THR A 58 1.06 8.80 21.02
N GLY A 59 0.37 7.99 21.83
CA GLY A 59 0.72 7.72 23.23
C GLY A 59 0.04 8.67 24.22
N LYS A 60 -0.72 9.67 23.75
CA LYS A 60 -1.54 10.53 24.60
C LYS A 60 -2.99 10.02 24.64
N MET A 61 -3.68 10.32 25.73
CA MET A 61 -5.13 10.14 25.85
C MET A 61 -5.81 11.49 25.62
N ILE A 62 -6.91 11.48 24.89
CA ILE A 62 -7.84 12.60 24.78
C ILE A 62 -9.10 12.27 25.59
N LYS A 63 -9.69 13.30 26.18
CA LYS A 63 -10.94 13.19 26.94
C LYS A 63 -12.03 13.94 26.19
N SER A 64 -13.11 13.22 25.85
CA SER A 64 -14.31 13.79 25.26
C SER A 64 -15.08 14.61 26.29
N ASP A 65 -16.01 15.47 25.83
CA ASP A 65 -16.85 16.29 26.71
C ASP A 65 -17.69 15.43 27.69
N ASP A 66 -18.06 14.21 27.26
CA ASP A 66 -18.78 13.21 28.06
C ASP A 66 -17.88 12.50 29.11
N GLY A 67 -16.61 12.90 29.20
CA GLY A 67 -15.63 12.34 30.13
C GLY A 67 -14.99 11.02 29.69
N ILE A 68 -15.31 10.51 28.50
CA ILE A 68 -14.73 9.28 27.95
C ILE A 68 -13.29 9.54 27.48
N GLU A 69 -12.34 8.75 27.97
CA GLU A 69 -10.95 8.81 27.52
C GLU A 69 -10.70 7.84 26.36
N SER A 70 -9.95 8.28 25.36
CA SER A 70 -9.57 7.48 24.19
C SER A 70 -8.16 7.82 23.73
N PRO A 71 -7.43 6.88 23.10
CA PRO A 71 -6.12 7.17 22.53
C PRO A 71 -6.21 8.27 21.46
N GLU A 72 -5.32 9.25 21.54
CA GLU A 72 -5.15 10.22 20.46
C GLU A 72 -4.55 9.50 19.24
N MET A 73 -5.27 9.53 18.12
CA MET A 73 -4.84 8.92 16.87
C MET A 73 -4.29 9.98 15.92
N LYS A 74 -3.12 9.72 15.32
CA LYS A 74 -2.50 10.60 14.32
C LYS A 74 -2.24 9.87 13.01
N ALA A 75 -2.50 10.55 11.90
CA ALA A 75 -2.21 10.02 10.58
C ALA A 75 -0.70 9.77 10.42
N VAL A 76 -0.36 8.59 9.93
CA VAL A 76 0.96 8.26 9.40
C VAL A 76 1.09 8.94 8.04
N THR A 77 2.17 9.71 7.85
CA THR A 77 2.41 10.44 6.60
C THR A 77 2.47 9.49 5.41
N GLY A 78 1.76 9.85 4.35
CA GLY A 78 1.77 9.16 3.05
C GLY A 78 0.51 8.37 2.76
N TYR A 79 0.53 7.66 1.64
CA TYR A 79 -0.51 6.76 1.16
C TYR A 79 0.12 5.41 0.85
N HIS A 80 -0.44 4.34 1.40
CA HIS A 80 0.23 3.05 1.44
C HIS A 80 -0.54 2.02 0.62
N ILE A 81 0.21 1.14 -0.05
CA ILE A 81 -0.33 -0.05 -0.69
C ILE A 81 0.59 -1.23 -0.39
N ASN A 82 0.01 -2.43 -0.41
CA ASN A 82 0.79 -3.64 -0.57
C ASN A 82 0.53 -4.23 -1.96
N VAL A 83 1.52 -4.87 -2.55
CA VAL A 83 1.39 -5.59 -3.83
C VAL A 83 1.92 -7.01 -3.65
N ARG A 84 1.20 -7.99 -4.18
CA ARG A 84 1.68 -9.37 -4.37
C ARG A 84 1.69 -9.69 -5.86
N LEU A 85 2.84 -10.10 -6.37
CA LEU A 85 2.95 -10.67 -7.72
C LEU A 85 2.45 -12.12 -7.70
N VAL A 86 1.63 -12.47 -8.70
CA VAL A 86 1.17 -13.83 -8.96
C VAL A 86 1.96 -14.45 -10.13
N GLY A 87 2.41 -13.62 -11.07
CA GLY A 87 3.27 -14.01 -12.19
C GLY A 87 4.33 -12.95 -12.50
N ASP A 88 5.12 -13.22 -13.54
CA ASP A 88 6.26 -12.36 -13.89
C ASP A 88 5.92 -11.21 -14.85
N ALA A 89 4.71 -11.19 -15.41
CA ALA A 89 4.32 -10.20 -16.42
C ALA A 89 4.43 -8.74 -15.92
N GLN A 90 4.15 -8.49 -14.64
CA GLN A 90 4.26 -7.15 -14.03
C GLN A 90 5.51 -6.99 -13.14
N ARG A 91 6.42 -7.96 -13.14
CA ARG A 91 7.59 -7.97 -12.26
C ARG A 91 8.44 -6.71 -12.42
N SER A 92 8.91 -6.45 -13.64
CA SER A 92 9.80 -5.30 -13.90
C SER A 92 9.14 -3.96 -13.55
N PHE A 93 7.82 -3.86 -13.71
CA PHE A 93 7.07 -2.67 -13.32
C PHE A 93 7.08 -2.46 -11.80
N PHE A 94 6.72 -3.48 -11.02
CA PHE A 94 6.66 -3.36 -9.57
C PHE A 94 8.03 -3.29 -8.90
N GLU A 95 9.06 -3.95 -9.46
CA GLU A 95 10.44 -3.80 -8.98
C GLU A 95 10.95 -2.36 -9.20
N ALA A 96 10.70 -1.76 -10.36
CA ALA A 96 11.06 -0.36 -10.62
C ALA A 96 10.29 0.64 -9.73
N LEU A 97 9.06 0.31 -9.33
CA LEU A 97 8.31 1.09 -8.34
C LEU A 97 8.87 0.92 -6.93
N ASP A 98 9.25 -0.30 -6.54
CA ASP A 98 9.84 -0.60 -5.23
C ASP A 98 11.16 0.14 -5.01
N GLU A 99 12.00 0.28 -6.05
CA GLU A 99 13.23 1.08 -5.98
C GLU A 99 12.97 2.55 -5.56
N LYS A 100 11.80 3.10 -5.90
CA LYS A 100 11.45 4.51 -5.66
C LYS A 100 10.55 4.72 -4.44
N TYR A 101 9.62 3.80 -4.22
CA TYR A 101 8.53 3.94 -3.26
C TYR A 101 8.48 2.80 -2.24
N GLY A 102 9.33 1.79 -2.38
CA GLY A 102 9.42 0.64 -1.52
C GLY A 102 9.76 1.01 -0.09
N VAL A 103 9.09 0.38 0.85
CA VAL A 103 9.36 0.49 2.28
C VAL A 103 9.50 -0.90 2.88
N ASN A 104 10.43 -1.04 3.82
CA ASN A 104 10.65 -2.28 4.57
C ASN A 104 10.19 -2.06 6.02
N PRO A 105 8.88 -2.09 6.31
CA PRO A 105 8.37 -1.85 7.65
C PRO A 105 8.86 -2.95 8.60
N LYS A 106 9.49 -2.55 9.73
CA LYS A 106 9.89 -3.50 10.78
C LYS A 106 8.69 -4.17 11.45
N THR A 107 7.54 -3.50 11.45
CA THR A 107 6.28 -3.98 12.03
C THR A 107 5.16 -3.64 11.05
N PRO A 108 4.93 -4.49 10.03
CA PRO A 108 3.89 -4.24 9.04
C PRO A 108 2.51 -4.30 9.72
N GLN A 109 1.66 -3.30 9.43
CA GLN A 109 0.29 -3.27 9.96
C GLN A 109 -0.64 -4.25 9.25
N ARG A 110 -0.34 -4.56 7.98
CA ARG A 110 -1.06 -5.50 7.15
C ARG A 110 -0.08 -6.20 6.23
N VAL A 111 -0.22 -7.51 6.11
CA VAL A 111 0.54 -8.37 5.19
C VAL A 111 -0.44 -9.25 4.42
N PHE A 112 -0.09 -9.65 3.21
CA PHE A 112 -0.83 -10.68 2.52
C PHE A 112 -0.62 -12.02 3.25
N ALA A 113 -1.71 -12.73 3.52
CA ALA A 113 -1.68 -14.04 4.18
C ALA A 113 -1.01 -15.12 3.32
#